data_AF-A0A7E5VLH6-F1
#
_entry.id   AF-A0A7E5VLH6-F1
#
_cell.length_a   1.000
_cell.length_b   1.000
_cell.length_c   1.000
_cell.angle_alpha   90.00
_cell.angle_beta   90.00
_cell.angle_gamma   90.00
#
_symmetry.space_group_name_H-M   'P 1'
#
loop_
_entity.id
_entity.type
_entity.pdbx_description
1 polymer ?
#
loop_
_entity_poly.entity_id
_entity_poly.type
_entity_poly.pdbx_seq_one_letter_code
_entity_poly.pdbx_strand_id
1 'polypeptide(L)'
;MGRKIPAKKHRGVKDPLVQQAKRLESLTGKINAPPKDPDEQPIPKSLTRLFAFQEKDKQKVARKARNCMKHDKVDIGSPKNATPNPISQLRKLPGESGRGFSLRINSAVRALHNPCEDVDYPAKNEKQEVVYEKVSFGEVCHAPPSLQARSKGNAGAARPARRGLLLSTLLAPAERQRRDHALLPPAERQRRERARADAVAAYRALKANKINNK
;
A
#
# COMPACT_ATOMS: atom_id res chain seq x y z
N MET A 1 55.72 -26.38 -4.61
CA MET A 1 55.65 -25.11 -5.38
C MET A 1 54.28 -24.48 -5.16
N GLY A 2 54.19 -23.45 -4.31
CA GLY A 2 52.90 -22.83 -3.95
C GLY A 2 52.33 -21.93 -5.06
N ARG A 3 51.03 -22.05 -5.35
CA ARG A 3 50.33 -21.21 -6.32
C ARG A 3 50.12 -19.80 -5.75
N LYS A 4 50.58 -18.76 -6.46
CA LYS A 4 50.37 -17.34 -6.07
C LYS A 4 48.91 -16.93 -6.28
N ILE A 5 48.28 -16.35 -5.25
CA ILE A 5 46.93 -15.76 -5.34
C ILE A 5 47.08 -14.33 -5.88
N PRO A 6 46.41 -13.97 -7.00
CA PRO A 6 46.50 -12.63 -7.56
C PRO A 6 45.77 -11.60 -6.68
N ALA A 7 46.40 -10.44 -6.47
CA ALA A 7 45.84 -9.35 -5.69
C ALA A 7 44.70 -8.61 -6.42
N LYS A 8 43.69 -8.17 -5.65
CA LYS A 8 42.55 -7.39 -6.16
C LYS A 8 43.02 -5.99 -6.59
N LYS A 9 42.80 -5.63 -7.86
CA LYS A 9 43.11 -4.29 -8.37
C LYS A 9 42.03 -3.30 -7.90
N HIS A 10 42.42 -2.23 -7.22
CA HIS A 10 41.52 -1.12 -6.89
C HIS A 10 41.33 -0.25 -8.14
N ARG A 11 40.10 -0.18 -8.65
CA ARG A 11 39.78 0.77 -9.72
C ARG A 11 39.67 2.16 -9.09
N GLY A 12 40.50 3.08 -9.58
CA GLY A 12 40.42 4.49 -9.20
C GLY A 12 39.10 5.14 -9.61
N VAL A 13 38.94 6.39 -9.21
CA VAL A 13 37.82 7.23 -9.65
C VAL A 13 37.90 7.35 -11.17
N LYS A 14 36.83 6.93 -11.86
CA LYS A 14 36.81 6.83 -13.32
C LYS A 14 37.06 8.19 -14.00
N ASP A 15 36.41 9.25 -13.51
CA ASP A 15 36.60 10.64 -13.92
C ASP A 15 36.51 11.59 -12.71
N PRO A 16 37.56 12.36 -12.37
CA PRO A 16 37.60 13.18 -11.16
C PRO A 16 36.61 14.35 -11.21
N LEU A 17 36.44 14.98 -12.38
CA LEU A 17 35.51 16.10 -12.57
C LEU A 17 34.05 15.66 -12.40
N VAL A 18 33.68 14.50 -12.95
CA VAL A 18 32.33 13.94 -12.81
C VAL A 18 32.05 13.56 -11.36
N GLN A 19 33.04 13.03 -10.65
CA GLN A 19 32.89 12.72 -9.23
C GLN A 19 32.72 13.99 -8.39
N GLN A 20 33.48 15.05 -8.70
CA GLN A 20 33.33 16.35 -8.05
C GLN A 20 31.95 16.96 -8.32
N ALA A 21 31.49 16.97 -9.57
CA ALA A 21 30.15 17.47 -9.93
C ALA A 21 29.05 16.72 -9.16
N LYS A 22 29.09 15.38 -9.15
CA LYS A 22 28.15 14.55 -8.37
C LYS A 22 28.22 14.84 -6.87
N ARG A 23 29.42 15.04 -6.33
CA ARG A 23 29.61 15.40 -4.92
C ARG A 23 28.98 16.75 -4.62
N LEU A 24 29.21 17.76 -5.45
CA LEU A 24 28.64 19.11 -5.32
C LEU A 24 27.11 19.08 -5.42
N GLU A 25 26.54 18.41 -6.44
CA GLU A 25 25.09 18.23 -6.59
C GLU A 25 24.47 17.62 -5.33
N SER A 26 25.08 16.55 -4.80
CA SER A 26 24.58 15.88 -3.60
C SER A 26 24.64 16.74 -2.34
N LEU A 27 25.55 17.71 -2.30
CA LEU A 27 25.72 18.63 -1.17
C LEU A 27 24.73 19.80 -1.24
N THR A 28 24.35 20.26 -2.44
CA THR A 28 23.48 21.44 -2.61
C THR A 28 22.18 21.39 -1.80
N GLY A 29 21.54 20.24 -1.64
CA GLY A 29 20.30 20.07 -0.88
C GLY A 29 20.47 19.63 0.58
N LYS A 30 21.70 19.44 1.07
CA LYS A 30 21.99 18.91 2.42
C LYS A 30 22.49 19.96 3.39
N ILE A 31 23.02 21.07 2.89
CA ILE A 31 23.52 22.14 3.73
C ILE A 31 22.31 22.90 4.29
N ASN A 32 22.35 23.23 5.58
CA ASN A 32 21.42 24.16 6.19
C ASN A 32 21.79 25.59 5.79
N ALA A 33 21.82 25.86 4.48
CA ALA A 33 22.02 27.20 3.97
C ALA A 33 20.74 28.01 4.24
N PRO A 34 20.85 29.28 4.64
CA PRO A 34 19.68 30.13 4.76
C PRO A 34 18.93 30.18 3.41
N PRO A 35 17.60 30.35 3.42
CA PRO A 35 16.83 30.60 2.21
C PRO A 35 17.47 31.73 1.38
N LYS A 36 17.52 31.57 0.05
CA LYS A 36 18.14 32.55 -0.84
C LYS A 36 17.41 33.89 -0.80
N ASP A 37 16.09 33.83 -0.69
CA ASP A 37 15.20 34.98 -0.61
C ASP A 37 14.42 34.89 0.71
N PRO A 38 14.50 35.88 1.61
CA PRO A 38 13.86 35.84 2.92
C PRO A 38 12.33 35.97 2.84
N ASP A 39 11.82 36.63 1.80
CA ASP A 39 10.40 36.92 1.62
C ASP A 39 9.67 35.85 0.79
N GLU A 40 10.40 35.03 0.02
CA GLU A 40 9.82 33.95 -0.76
C GLU A 40 9.87 32.64 0.03
N GLN A 41 8.72 32.21 0.54
CA GLN A 41 8.56 30.87 1.10
C GLN A 41 8.02 29.92 0.01
N PRO A 42 8.86 29.08 -0.62
CA PRO A 42 8.41 28.22 -1.69
C PRO A 42 7.40 27.19 -1.17
N ILE A 43 6.30 27.06 -1.90
CA ILE A 43 5.27 26.06 -1.61
C ILE A 43 5.91 24.65 -1.63
N PRO A 44 5.64 23.79 -0.62
CA PRO A 44 6.18 22.44 -0.58
C PRO A 44 5.83 21.62 -1.83
N LYS A 45 6.80 20.85 -2.35
CA LYS A 45 6.65 20.05 -3.59
C LYS A 45 5.48 19.06 -3.54
N SER A 46 5.15 18.54 -2.35
CA SER A 46 3.98 17.68 -2.14
C SER A 46 2.67 18.40 -2.48
N LEU A 47 2.56 19.66 -2.08
CA LEU A 47 1.40 20.51 -2.30
C LEU A 47 1.32 20.96 -3.76
N THR A 48 2.45 21.33 -4.38
CA THR A 48 2.53 21.57 -5.84
C THR A 48 2.06 20.35 -6.64
N ARG A 49 2.40 19.14 -6.20
CA ARG A 49 2.00 17.89 -6.87
C ARG A 49 0.49 17.64 -6.83
N LEU A 50 -0.21 18.10 -5.79
CA LEU A 50 -1.67 18.01 -5.69
C LEU A 50 -2.36 18.93 -6.71
N PHE A 51 -1.88 20.18 -6.84
CA PHE A 51 -2.45 21.13 -7.81
C PHE A 51 -2.07 20.82 -9.25
N ALA A 52 -0.93 20.16 -9.50
CA ALA A 52 -0.50 19.76 -10.83
C ALA A 52 -1.49 18.83 -11.56
N PHE A 53 -2.40 18.15 -10.84
CA PHE A 53 -3.44 17.34 -11.47
C PHE A 53 -4.52 18.20 -12.13
N GLN A 54 -4.92 19.30 -11.48
CA GLN A 54 -5.93 20.22 -12.01
C GLN A 54 -5.48 20.85 -13.33
N GLU A 55 -4.20 21.25 -13.41
CA GLU A 55 -3.62 21.82 -14.64
C GLU A 55 -3.48 20.79 -15.78
N LYS A 56 -3.20 19.52 -15.45
CA LYS A 56 -3.12 18.44 -16.44
C LYS A 56 -4.49 18.13 -17.06
N ASP A 57 -5.56 18.25 -16.29
CA ASP A 57 -6.91 18.03 -16.80
C ASP A 57 -7.33 19.16 -17.76
N LYS A 58 -6.99 20.42 -17.45
CA LYS A 58 -7.15 21.56 -18.38
C LYS A 58 -6.37 21.35 -19.69
N GLN A 59 -5.11 20.91 -19.61
CA GLN A 59 -4.29 20.65 -20.80
C GLN A 59 -4.78 19.46 -21.64
N LYS A 60 -5.33 18.41 -21.01
CA LYS A 60 -5.92 17.26 -21.73
C LYS A 60 -7.20 17.66 -22.46
N VAL A 61 -8.03 18.51 -21.88
CA VAL A 61 -9.25 19.03 -22.54
C VAL A 61 -8.86 19.85 -23.78
N ALA A 62 -7.85 20.73 -23.67
CA ALA A 62 -7.35 21.51 -24.81
C ALA A 62 -6.75 20.65 -25.94
N ARG A 63 -6.08 19.54 -25.62
CA ARG A 63 -5.54 18.60 -26.62
C ARG A 63 -6.62 17.71 -27.25
N LYS A 64 -7.68 17.37 -26.51
CA LYS A 64 -8.79 16.56 -27.02
C LYS A 64 -9.67 17.32 -28.02
N ALA A 65 -9.82 18.63 -27.84
CA ALA A 65 -10.48 19.51 -28.82
C ALA A 65 -9.73 19.63 -30.15
N ARG A 66 -8.42 19.35 -30.18
CA ARG A 66 -7.59 19.40 -31.40
C ARG A 66 -7.52 18.08 -32.16
N ASN A 67 -7.83 16.96 -31.50
CA ASN A 67 -7.74 15.61 -32.08
C ASN A 67 -9.09 14.98 -32.46
N CYS A 68 -10.20 15.72 -32.37
CA CYS A 68 -11.52 15.23 -32.76
C CYS A 68 -11.76 15.14 -34.30
N MET A 69 -10.72 15.35 -35.12
CA MET A 69 -10.83 15.36 -36.59
C MET A 69 -10.07 14.23 -37.30
N LYS A 70 -9.57 13.19 -36.60
CA LYS A 70 -8.95 12.01 -37.25
C LYS A 70 -9.41 10.71 -36.61
N HIS A 71 -10.41 10.07 -37.22
CA HIS A 71 -10.73 8.68 -36.98
C HIS A 71 -9.91 7.82 -37.94
N ASP A 72 -8.70 7.46 -37.54
CA ASP A 72 -8.00 6.29 -38.09
C ASP A 72 -7.67 5.34 -36.95
N LYS A 73 -8.01 4.08 -37.18
CA LYS A 73 -7.88 2.98 -36.22
C LYS A 73 -6.42 2.82 -35.81
N VAL A 74 -6.11 3.09 -34.54
CA VAL A 74 -4.81 2.76 -33.94
C VAL A 74 -4.91 1.38 -33.31
N ASP A 75 -4.43 0.38 -34.04
CA ASP A 75 -4.11 -0.94 -33.50
C ASP A 75 -2.89 -0.79 -32.57
N ILE A 76 -3.16 -0.64 -31.27
CA ILE A 76 -2.13 -0.66 -30.23
C ILE A 76 -1.74 -2.12 -30.00
N GLY A 77 -0.53 -2.46 -30.43
CA GLY A 77 0.06 -3.80 -30.37
C GLY A 77 -0.19 -4.51 -29.04
N SER A 78 -0.98 -5.58 -29.11
CA SER A 78 -1.19 -6.52 -28.02
C SER A 78 0.06 -7.41 -27.87
N PRO A 79 0.60 -7.64 -26.65
CA PRO A 79 1.69 -8.58 -26.45
C PRO A 79 1.23 -9.98 -26.86
N LYS A 80 2.00 -10.62 -27.75
CA LYS A 80 1.64 -11.86 -28.47
C LYS A 80 1.37 -13.11 -27.59
N ASN A 81 1.57 -13.03 -26.27
CA ASN A 81 1.40 -14.15 -25.34
C ASN A 81 0.52 -13.83 -24.12
N ALA A 82 -0.21 -12.72 -24.10
CA ALA A 82 -1.18 -12.46 -23.03
C ALA A 82 -2.54 -13.04 -23.42
N THR A 83 -3.11 -13.89 -22.55
CA THR A 83 -4.52 -14.23 -22.64
C THR A 83 -5.33 -12.93 -22.68
N PRO A 84 -6.24 -12.74 -23.64
CA PRO A 84 -7.00 -11.51 -23.74
C PRO A 84 -7.76 -11.27 -22.44
N ASN A 85 -7.66 -10.05 -21.90
CA ASN A 85 -8.38 -9.68 -20.68
C ASN A 85 -9.88 -9.98 -20.88
N PRO A 86 -10.54 -10.75 -20.01
CA PRO A 86 -11.93 -11.19 -20.26
C PRO A 86 -12.91 -10.01 -20.34
N ILE A 87 -12.57 -8.89 -19.70
CA ILE A 87 -13.35 -7.65 -19.77
C ILE A 87 -13.33 -7.02 -21.17
N SER A 88 -12.21 -7.09 -21.90
CA SER A 88 -12.10 -6.41 -23.21
C SER A 88 -12.94 -7.09 -24.29
N GLN A 89 -13.34 -8.34 -24.07
CA GLN A 89 -14.19 -9.10 -24.96
C GLN A 89 -15.69 -8.89 -24.70
N LEU A 90 -16.07 -8.31 -23.56
CA LEU A 90 -17.47 -8.09 -23.21
C LEU A 90 -18.12 -7.10 -24.18
N ARG A 91 -19.09 -7.60 -24.96
CA ARG A 91 -19.97 -6.79 -25.81
C ARG A 91 -21.38 -6.76 -25.20
N LYS A 92 -22.08 -5.63 -25.40
CA LYS A 92 -23.49 -5.48 -25.02
C LYS A 92 -24.31 -6.52 -25.79
N LEU A 93 -25.12 -7.29 -25.07
CA LEU A 93 -25.99 -8.30 -25.69
C LEU A 93 -27.23 -7.63 -26.31
N PRO A 94 -27.84 -8.22 -27.36
CA PRO A 94 -29.11 -7.73 -27.89
C PRO A 94 -30.18 -7.79 -26.78
N GLY A 95 -30.87 -6.67 -26.54
CA GLY A 95 -31.90 -6.56 -25.49
C GLY A 95 -31.39 -6.23 -24.09
N GLU A 96 -30.07 -6.16 -23.86
CA GLU A 96 -29.54 -5.76 -22.55
C GLU A 96 -29.71 -4.25 -22.31
N SER A 97 -30.13 -3.86 -21.11
CA SER A 97 -30.10 -2.45 -20.70
C SER A 97 -28.65 -1.96 -20.53
N GLY A 98 -28.40 -0.66 -20.70
CA GLY A 98 -27.05 -0.11 -20.45
C GLY A 98 -26.56 -0.39 -19.02
N ARG A 99 -27.49 -0.41 -18.05
CA ARG A 99 -27.21 -0.79 -16.67
C ARG A 99 -26.81 -2.26 -16.53
N GLY A 100 -27.48 -3.17 -17.24
CA GLY A 100 -27.13 -4.60 -17.26
C GLY A 100 -25.70 -4.85 -17.74
N PHE A 101 -25.31 -4.16 -18.83
CA PHE A 101 -23.96 -4.25 -19.36
C PHE A 101 -22.91 -3.73 -18.38
N SER A 102 -23.18 -2.59 -17.73
CA SER A 102 -22.29 -2.02 -16.71
C SER A 102 -22.11 -2.95 -15.51
N LEU A 103 -23.18 -3.59 -15.04
CA LEU A 103 -23.12 -4.57 -13.95
C LEU A 103 -22.24 -5.77 -14.33
N ARG A 104 -22.34 -6.24 -15.57
CA ARG A 104 -21.54 -7.36 -16.11
C ARG A 104 -20.06 -7.01 -16.26
N ILE A 105 -19.74 -5.79 -16.65
CA ILE A 105 -18.35 -5.29 -16.61
C ILE A 105 -17.85 -5.25 -15.17
N ASN A 106 -18.63 -4.67 -14.26
CA ASN A 106 -18.23 -4.51 -12.86
C ASN A 106 -18.06 -5.87 -12.15
N SER A 107 -18.90 -6.87 -12.47
CA SER A 107 -18.75 -8.23 -11.93
C SER A 107 -17.48 -8.89 -12.46
N ALA A 108 -17.19 -8.79 -13.77
CA ALA A 108 -15.96 -9.32 -14.35
C ALA A 108 -14.70 -8.68 -13.76
N VAL A 109 -14.71 -7.35 -13.53
CA VAL A 109 -13.62 -6.64 -12.83
C VAL A 109 -13.43 -7.16 -11.40
N ARG A 110 -14.53 -7.37 -10.66
CA ARG A 110 -14.46 -7.91 -9.29
C ARG A 110 -13.91 -9.32 -9.26
N ALA A 111 -14.28 -10.18 -10.21
CA ALA A 111 -13.79 -11.55 -10.31
C ALA A 111 -12.28 -11.62 -10.61
N LEU A 112 -11.76 -10.71 -11.43
CA LEU A 112 -10.30 -10.62 -11.68
C LEU A 112 -9.53 -10.11 -10.46
N HIS A 113 -10.08 -9.14 -9.74
CA HIS A 113 -9.40 -8.50 -8.61
C HIS A 113 -9.50 -9.28 -7.29
N ASN A 114 -10.59 -10.03 -7.13
CA ASN A 114 -10.81 -10.94 -6.02
C ASN A 114 -11.13 -12.29 -6.67
N PRO A 115 -10.11 -13.08 -7.08
CA PRO A 115 -10.36 -14.46 -7.46
C PRO A 115 -11.09 -15.07 -6.27
N CYS A 116 -12.29 -15.56 -6.53
CA CYS A 116 -13.05 -16.28 -5.52
C CYS A 116 -12.13 -17.43 -5.11
N GLU A 117 -11.52 -17.32 -3.92
CA GLU A 117 -10.99 -18.49 -3.27
C GLU A 117 -12.18 -19.45 -3.24
N ASP A 118 -12.08 -20.57 -3.93
CA ASP A 118 -12.96 -21.71 -3.71
C ASP A 118 -12.67 -22.19 -2.29
N VAL A 119 -13.16 -21.44 -1.31
CA VAL A 119 -13.33 -21.93 0.05
C VAL A 119 -14.30 -23.08 -0.14
N ASP A 120 -13.75 -24.29 -0.11
CA ASP A 120 -14.47 -25.56 0.06
C ASP A 120 -15.41 -25.41 1.24
N TYR A 121 -16.57 -24.83 0.99
CA TYR A 121 -17.61 -24.65 1.97
C TYR A 121 -18.06 -26.08 2.25
N PRO A 122 -17.94 -26.59 3.49
CA PRO A 122 -18.37 -27.93 3.78
C PRO A 122 -19.86 -28.01 3.41
N ALA A 123 -20.17 -28.91 2.49
CA ALA A 123 -21.53 -29.25 2.08
C ALA A 123 -22.24 -29.99 3.22
N LYS A 124 -22.39 -29.34 4.38
CA LYS A 124 -23.12 -29.80 5.55
C LYS A 124 -23.71 -28.60 6.25
N ASN A 125 -24.89 -28.20 5.79
CA ASN A 125 -25.96 -27.73 6.66
C ASN A 125 -27.24 -28.21 5.98
N GLU A 126 -27.67 -29.40 6.37
CA GLU A 126 -29.04 -29.85 6.19
C GLU A 126 -29.95 -28.70 6.62
N LYS A 127 -30.86 -28.30 5.72
CA LYS A 127 -31.79 -27.20 5.99
C LYS A 127 -32.61 -27.62 7.21
N GLN A 128 -32.36 -26.99 8.37
CA GLN A 128 -33.23 -27.15 9.53
C GLN A 128 -34.64 -26.78 9.10
N GLU A 129 -35.53 -27.76 9.12
CA GLU A 129 -36.94 -27.57 8.82
C GLU A 129 -37.50 -26.51 9.77
N VAL A 130 -38.22 -25.55 9.20
CA VAL A 130 -38.81 -24.45 9.97
C VAL A 130 -39.99 -25.04 10.75
N VAL A 131 -39.80 -25.23 12.06
CA VAL A 131 -40.87 -25.65 12.97
C VAL A 131 -41.74 -24.44 13.28
N TYR A 132 -43.02 -24.51 12.90
CA TYR A 132 -44.01 -23.50 13.23
C TYR A 132 -44.74 -23.89 14.51
N GLU A 133 -44.79 -22.98 15.48
CA GLU A 133 -45.60 -23.12 16.68
C GLU A 133 -47.01 -22.59 16.39
N LYS A 134 -48.04 -23.43 16.56
CA LYS A 134 -49.43 -23.04 16.34
C LYS A 134 -50.01 -22.47 17.63
N VAL A 135 -50.04 -21.14 17.73
CA VAL A 135 -50.57 -20.43 18.91
C VAL A 135 -52.08 -20.17 18.73
N SER A 136 -52.88 -20.48 19.74
CA SER A 136 -54.34 -20.21 19.73
C SER A 136 -54.64 -18.72 19.90
N PHE A 137 -55.67 -18.24 19.21
CA PHE A 137 -56.07 -16.82 19.26
C PHE A 137 -56.65 -16.49 20.65
N GLY A 138 -55.98 -15.61 21.39
CA GLY A 138 -56.38 -15.20 22.74
C GLY A 138 -55.29 -15.33 23.82
N GLU A 139 -54.18 -15.99 23.53
CA GLU A 139 -53.01 -15.97 24.42
C GLU A 139 -52.25 -14.64 24.29
N VAL A 140 -52.08 -13.94 25.41
CA VAL A 140 -51.26 -12.72 25.48
C VAL A 140 -49.80 -13.15 25.64
N CYS A 141 -49.00 -12.98 24.58
CA CYS A 141 -47.56 -13.22 24.62
C CYS A 141 -46.91 -12.37 25.73
N HIS A 142 -46.44 -13.01 26.80
CA HIS A 142 -45.94 -12.33 28.00
C HIS A 142 -44.71 -11.45 27.71
N ALA A 143 -43.88 -11.81 26.73
CA ALA A 143 -42.83 -10.98 26.16
C ALA A 143 -42.44 -11.49 24.77
N PRO A 144 -41.99 -10.63 23.83
CA PRO A 144 -41.46 -11.09 22.56
C PRO A 144 -40.21 -11.96 22.76
N PRO A 145 -39.97 -12.96 21.91
CA PRO A 145 -38.78 -13.80 22.01
C PRO A 145 -37.51 -12.94 21.91
N SER A 146 -36.56 -13.17 22.82
CA SER A 146 -35.30 -12.44 22.84
C SER A 146 -34.40 -12.90 21.69
N LEU A 147 -34.24 -12.05 20.68
CA LEU A 147 -33.34 -12.33 19.56
C LEU A 147 -31.89 -12.20 20.05
N GLN A 148 -31.24 -13.34 20.29
CA GLN A 148 -29.79 -13.36 20.52
C GLN A 148 -29.07 -13.03 19.22
N ALA A 149 -28.72 -11.76 19.03
CA ALA A 149 -27.86 -11.33 17.94
C ALA A 149 -26.51 -12.03 18.07
N ARG A 150 -26.29 -13.09 17.28
CA ARG A 150 -24.96 -13.69 17.18
C ARG A 150 -24.02 -12.60 16.65
N SER A 151 -23.04 -12.20 17.46
CA SER A 151 -21.99 -11.32 16.97
C SER A 151 -21.30 -12.05 15.83
N LYS A 152 -21.53 -11.61 14.59
CA LYS A 152 -20.63 -11.97 13.50
C LYS A 152 -19.26 -11.48 13.96
N GLY A 153 -18.38 -12.42 14.29
CA GLY A 153 -17.01 -12.12 14.70
C GLY A 153 -16.41 -11.10 13.72
N ASN A 154 -15.63 -10.16 14.27
CA ASN A 154 -14.99 -9.04 13.57
C ASN A 154 -13.94 -9.47 12.52
N ALA A 155 -14.23 -10.47 11.70
CA ALA A 155 -13.45 -10.91 10.54
C ALA A 155 -13.94 -10.24 9.24
N GLY A 156 -14.60 -9.08 9.34
CA GLY A 156 -14.71 -8.17 8.22
C GLY A 156 -13.34 -7.57 7.93
N ALA A 157 -12.91 -7.61 6.66
CA ALA A 157 -11.62 -7.15 6.18
C ALA A 157 -11.05 -5.99 7.01
N ALA A 158 -9.84 -6.18 7.54
CA ALA A 158 -9.20 -5.25 8.46
C ALA A 158 -9.28 -3.82 7.91
N ARG A 159 -10.18 -3.01 8.50
CA ARG A 159 -10.34 -1.60 8.15
C ARG A 159 -8.95 -0.96 8.08
N PRO A 160 -8.62 -0.20 7.03
CA PRO A 160 -7.26 0.29 6.81
C PRO A 160 -6.71 1.11 7.98
N ALA A 161 -7.59 1.76 8.75
CA ALA A 161 -7.25 2.50 9.96
C ALA A 161 -6.86 1.64 11.19
N ARG A 162 -7.04 0.32 11.15
CA ARG A 162 -6.66 -0.61 12.25
C ARG A 162 -5.33 -1.32 12.02
N ARG A 163 -4.70 -1.16 10.85
CA ARG A 163 -3.34 -1.68 10.64
C ARG A 163 -2.40 -0.77 11.41
N GLY A 164 -1.62 -1.32 12.34
CA GLY A 164 -0.63 -0.57 13.13
C GLY A 164 0.48 0.00 12.22
N LEU A 165 0.20 1.11 11.56
CA LEU A 165 1.11 1.75 10.61
C LEU A 165 2.35 2.24 11.37
N LEU A 166 3.51 2.22 10.70
CA LEU A 166 4.79 2.66 11.27
C LEU A 166 4.70 4.05 11.91
N LEU A 167 3.98 4.97 11.28
CA LEU A 167 3.81 6.32 11.81
C LEU A 167 3.04 6.31 13.14
N SER A 168 1.98 5.50 13.26
CA SER A 168 1.23 5.37 14.51
C SER A 168 2.07 4.79 15.65
N THR A 169 3.04 3.92 15.34
CA THR A 169 3.97 3.38 16.34
C THR A 169 5.04 4.38 16.77
N LEU A 170 5.44 5.30 15.88
CA LEU A 170 6.41 6.37 16.19
C LEU A 170 5.79 7.50 17.01
N LEU A 171 4.52 7.83 16.75
CA LEU A 171 3.75 8.82 17.52
C LEU A 171 3.10 8.25 18.78
N ALA A 172 3.19 6.93 19.02
CA ALA A 172 2.61 6.30 20.20
C ALA A 172 3.34 6.76 21.49
N PRO A 173 2.59 6.97 22.59
CA PRO A 173 3.22 7.29 23.88
C PRO A 173 4.12 6.14 24.32
N ALA A 174 5.25 6.46 24.99
CA ALA A 174 6.26 5.48 25.41
C ALA A 174 5.67 4.33 26.26
N GLU A 175 4.63 4.60 27.03
CA GLU A 175 3.90 3.60 27.82
C GLU A 175 3.25 2.51 26.96
N ARG A 176 2.79 2.85 25.76
CA ARG A 176 2.21 1.88 24.81
C ARG A 176 3.29 0.98 24.21
N GLN A 177 4.44 1.56 23.85
CA GLN A 177 5.58 0.81 23.35
C GLN A 177 6.11 -0.17 24.41
N ARG A 178 6.19 0.24 25.68
CA ARG A 178 6.59 -0.63 26.81
C ARG A 178 5.67 -1.84 26.98
N ARG A 179 4.35 -1.63 26.88
CA ARG A 179 3.35 -2.71 26.93
C ARG A 179 3.50 -3.67 25.76
N ASP A 180 3.64 -3.16 24.54
CA ASP A 180 3.79 -3.99 23.34
C ASP A 180 5.08 -4.85 23.41
N HIS A 181 6.17 -4.31 23.98
CA HIS A 181 7.41 -5.07 24.23
C HIS A 181 7.31 -6.08 25.38
N ALA A 182 6.32 -5.97 26.26
CA ALA A 182 6.05 -6.93 27.34
C ALA A 182 5.21 -8.12 26.90
N LEU A 183 4.47 -7.98 25.80
CA LEU A 183 3.65 -9.04 25.21
C LEU A 183 4.45 -9.96 24.26
N LEU A 184 5.69 -9.62 23.93
CA LEU A 184 6.53 -10.42 23.06
C LEU A 184 7.08 -11.66 23.78
N PRO A 185 7.25 -12.79 23.08
CA PRO A 185 7.93 -13.97 23.64
C PRO A 185 9.32 -13.61 24.19
N PRO A 186 9.78 -14.26 25.28
CA PRO A 186 11.03 -13.92 25.96
C PRO A 186 12.25 -13.99 25.04
N ALA A 187 12.28 -14.95 24.10
CA ALA A 187 13.35 -15.08 23.11
C ALA A 187 13.41 -13.89 22.13
N GLU A 188 12.25 -13.39 21.67
CA GLU A 188 12.21 -12.21 20.80
C GLU A 188 12.62 -10.95 21.54
N ARG A 189 12.25 -10.83 22.82
CA ARG A 189 12.64 -9.71 23.68
C ARG A 189 14.16 -9.63 23.82
N GLN A 190 14.82 -10.75 24.10
CA GLN A 190 16.28 -10.83 24.20
C GLN A 190 16.97 -10.48 22.86
N ARG A 191 16.44 -10.97 21.73
CA ARG A 191 17.00 -10.63 20.40
C ARG A 191 16.93 -9.13 20.12
N ARG A 192 15.81 -8.49 20.43
CA ARG A 192 15.64 -7.04 20.25
C ARG A 192 16.53 -6.24 21.19
N GLU A 193 16.69 -6.68 22.43
CA GLU A 193 17.56 -6.03 23.40
C GLU A 193 19.04 -6.11 22.98
N ARG A 194 19.49 -7.27 22.50
CA ARG A 194 20.84 -7.44 21.90
C ARG A 194 21.04 -6.50 20.72
N ALA A 195 20.10 -6.47 19.77
CA ALA A 195 20.18 -5.57 18.61
C ALA A 195 20.23 -4.09 19.03
N ARG A 196 19.50 -3.70 20.09
CA ARG A 196 19.56 -2.35 20.66
C ARG A 196 20.92 -2.07 21.28
N ALA A 197 21.47 -3.00 22.06
CA ALA A 197 22.78 -2.88 22.68
C ALA A 197 23.89 -2.74 21.63
N ASP A 198 23.84 -3.56 20.57
CA ASP A 198 24.78 -3.52 19.45
C ASP A 198 24.72 -2.16 18.73
N ALA A 199 23.51 -1.65 18.45
CA ALA A 199 23.33 -0.34 17.83
C ALA A 199 23.87 0.80 18.70
N VAL A 200 23.65 0.74 20.01
CA VAL A 200 24.17 1.74 20.97
C VAL A 200 25.69 1.65 21.07
N ALA A 201 26.26 0.45 21.12
CA ALA A 201 27.71 0.25 21.16
C ALA A 201 28.37 0.77 19.89
N ALA A 202 27.82 0.45 18.71
CA ALA A 202 28.28 0.96 17.42
C ALA A 202 28.19 2.50 17.38
N TYR A 203 27.08 3.08 17.85
CA TYR A 203 26.93 4.54 17.93
C TYR A 203 27.97 5.18 18.86
N ARG A 204 28.23 4.59 20.04
CA ARG A 204 29.25 5.07 20.98
C ARG A 204 30.65 5.00 20.39
N ALA A 205 30.99 3.93 19.70
CA ALA A 205 32.28 3.80 19.01
C ALA A 205 32.45 4.88 17.92
N LEU A 206 31.42 5.10 17.10
CA LEU A 206 31.42 6.17 16.09
C LEU A 206 31.55 7.57 16.74
N LYS A 207 30.89 7.78 17.88
CA LYS A 207 30.99 9.03 18.64
C LYS A 207 32.37 9.25 19.25
N ALA A 208 33.01 8.23 19.80
CA ALA A 208 34.37 8.29 20.34
C ALA A 208 35.38 8.60 19.23
N ASN A 209 35.28 7.91 18.09
CA ASN A 209 36.13 8.17 16.93
C ASN A 209 35.94 9.59 16.36
N LYS A 210 34.73 10.16 16.46
CA LYS A 210 34.46 11.55 16.05
C LYS A 210 35.07 12.58 16.99
N ILE A 211 35.25 12.24 18.27
CA ILE A 211 35.94 13.10 19.25
C ILE A 211 37.46 13.03 19.04
N ASN A 212 38.01 11.84 18.80
CA ASN A 212 39.45 11.65 18.59
C ASN A 212 39.98 12.18 17.24
N ASN A 213 39.10 12.34 16.23
CA ASN A 213 39.43 12.90 14.91
C ASN A 213 39.12 14.40 14.80
N LYS A 214 38.95 15.10 15.92
CA LYS A 214 38.85 16.55 16.03
C LYS A 214 40.08 17.08 16.76
#